data_AF-A0A3C0T940-F1
#
_entry.id   AF-A0A3C0T940-F1
#
_cell.length_a   1.000
_cell.length_b   1.000
_cell.length_c   1.000
_cell.angle_alpha   90.00
_cell.angle_beta   90.00
_cell.angle_gamma   90.00
#
_symmetry.space_group_name_H-M   'P 1'
#
loop_
_entity.id
_entity.type
_entity.pdbx_description
1 polymer ?
#
loop_
_entity_poly.entity_id
_entity_poly.type
_entity_poly.pdbx_seq_one_letter_code
_entity_poly.pdbx_strand_id
1 'polypeptide(L)'
;MNKVTDELKTNAFPEQERDLTFCPLGVDQPTIPTQMQIAQYNDYGYLAPFRIFSAEEVLNILAYCEDLLERRWRLPGATMT
;
A
#
# COMPACT_ATOMS: atom_id res chain seq x y z
N MET A 1 -14.28 -7.61 -36.18
CA MET A 1 -14.06 -8.20 -34.84
C MET A 1 -12.66 -7.76 -34.41
N ASN A 2 -12.56 -6.66 -33.65
CA ASN A 2 -11.28 -5.99 -33.38
C ASN A 2 -10.46 -6.79 -32.37
N LYS A 3 -9.32 -7.32 -32.81
CA LYS A 3 -8.23 -7.88 -31.98
C LYS A 3 -7.51 -6.75 -31.22
N VAL A 4 -8.22 -6.03 -30.37
CA VAL A 4 -7.59 -5.13 -29.39
C VAL A 4 -7.78 -5.76 -28.01
N THR A 5 -7.18 -6.92 -27.85
CA THR A 5 -7.05 -7.59 -26.56
C THR A 5 -5.64 -8.09 -26.52
N ASP A 6 -4.93 -7.76 -25.44
CA ASP A 6 -3.80 -8.51 -24.85
C ASP A 6 -2.42 -7.83 -24.75
N GLU A 7 -2.28 -6.51 -24.99
CA GLU A 7 -0.94 -5.87 -24.90
C GLU A 7 -0.65 -4.99 -23.67
N LEU A 8 -1.53 -4.85 -22.68
CA LEU A 8 -1.22 -3.99 -21.52
C LEU A 8 -1.73 -4.53 -20.18
N LYS A 9 -1.14 -5.63 -19.68
CA LYS A 9 -0.87 -5.85 -18.24
C LYS A 9 0.32 -6.80 -18.08
N THR A 10 1.54 -6.26 -18.06
CA THR A 10 2.69 -7.07 -17.63
C THR A 10 2.49 -7.39 -16.16
N ASN A 11 2.20 -8.65 -15.86
CA ASN A 11 2.20 -9.13 -14.48
C ASN A 11 3.65 -9.03 -13.98
N ALA A 12 3.95 -8.10 -13.08
CA ALA A 12 5.33 -7.75 -12.72
C ALA A 12 6.16 -8.91 -12.14
N PHE A 13 5.50 -9.95 -11.62
CA PHE A 13 6.11 -11.15 -11.03
C PHE A 13 5.24 -12.40 -11.29
N PRO A 14 5.21 -12.93 -12.51
CA PRO A 14 4.31 -14.02 -12.90
C PRO A 14 4.57 -15.33 -12.14
N GLU A 15 5.77 -15.50 -11.59
CA GLU A 15 6.18 -16.64 -10.78
C GLU A 15 5.59 -16.66 -9.37
N GLN A 16 5.09 -15.51 -8.90
CA GLN A 16 4.39 -15.48 -7.63
C GLN A 16 2.98 -16.00 -7.84
N GLU A 17 2.61 -17.08 -7.13
CA GLU A 17 1.26 -17.64 -7.05
C GLU A 17 0.31 -16.67 -6.30
N ARG A 18 0.14 -15.46 -6.85
CA ARG A 18 -0.70 -14.41 -6.27
C ARG A 18 -2.15 -14.71 -6.56
N ASP A 19 -2.96 -14.62 -5.51
CA ASP A 19 -4.39 -14.57 -5.67
C ASP A 19 -4.80 -13.26 -6.36
N LEU A 20 -5.42 -13.38 -7.54
CA LEU A 20 -5.92 -12.25 -8.33
C LEU A 20 -7.45 -12.07 -8.17
N THR A 21 -8.05 -12.77 -7.21
CA THR A 21 -9.46 -12.65 -6.90
C THR A 21 -9.79 -11.26 -6.35
N PHE A 22 -10.97 -10.76 -6.70
CA PHE A 22 -11.47 -9.52 -6.12
C PHE A 22 -11.95 -9.77 -4.69
N CYS A 23 -11.32 -9.12 -3.71
CA CYS A 23 -11.74 -9.12 -2.32
C CYS A 23 -12.47 -7.80 -1.99
N PRO A 24 -13.75 -7.84 -1.54
CA PRO A 24 -14.42 -6.62 -1.12
C PRO A 24 -13.72 -6.03 0.11
N LEU A 25 -13.43 -4.72 0.07
CA LEU A 25 -12.67 -4.01 1.12
C LEU A 25 -13.47 -3.75 2.41
N GLY A 26 -14.73 -4.22 2.51
CA GLY A 26 -15.58 -4.03 3.69
C GLY A 26 -16.00 -2.57 3.95
N VAL A 27 -15.85 -1.68 2.96
CA VAL A 27 -16.26 -0.28 3.06
C VAL A 27 -17.65 -0.13 2.43
N ASP A 28 -18.69 -0.18 3.27
CA ASP A 28 -20.08 -0.13 2.80
C ASP A 28 -20.49 1.25 2.24
N GLN A 29 -19.80 2.31 2.68
CA GLN A 29 -20.10 3.70 2.30
C GLN A 29 -18.80 4.46 1.98
N PRO A 30 -18.24 4.26 0.78
CA PRO A 30 -17.05 4.99 0.36
C PRO A 30 -17.34 6.48 0.24
N THR A 31 -16.41 7.31 0.68
CA THR A 31 -16.49 8.76 0.54
C THR A 31 -15.84 9.21 -0.76
N ILE A 32 -16.40 10.25 -1.38
CA ILE A 32 -15.84 10.84 -2.60
C ILE A 32 -14.84 11.93 -2.20
N PRO A 33 -13.65 11.98 -2.82
CA PRO A 33 -12.70 13.07 -2.59
C PRO A 33 -13.31 14.44 -2.92
N THR A 34 -12.93 15.45 -2.15
CA THR A 34 -13.27 16.86 -2.42
C THR A 34 -12.58 17.35 -3.70
N GLN A 35 -13.09 18.42 -4.31
CA GLN A 35 -12.47 19.03 -5.50
C GLN A 35 -11.02 19.44 -5.27
N MET A 36 -10.71 19.94 -4.06
CA MET A 36 -9.35 20.29 -3.67
C MET A 36 -8.42 19.08 -3.61
N GLN A 37 -8.90 17.95 -3.07
CA GLN A 37 -8.15 16.70 -3.06
C GLN A 37 -7.91 16.20 -4.49
N ILE A 38 -8.92 16.24 -5.37
CA ILE A 38 -8.76 15.86 -6.77
C ILE A 38 -7.69 16.72 -7.46
N ALA A 39 -7.73 18.04 -7.26
CA ALA A 39 -6.73 18.95 -7.80
C ALA A 39 -5.31 18.62 -7.30
N GLN A 40 -5.15 18.41 -5.99
CA GLN A 40 -3.87 18.01 -5.40
C GLN A 40 -3.34 16.70 -6.02
N TYR A 41 -4.19 15.69 -6.16
CA TYR A 41 -3.77 14.44 -6.76
C TYR A 41 -3.33 14.64 -8.21
N ASN A 42 -4.06 15.44 -8.99
CA ASN A 42 -3.71 15.72 -10.38
C ASN A 42 -2.39 16.47 -10.51
N ASP A 43 -2.10 17.40 -9.59
CA ASP A 43 -0.89 18.22 -9.63
C ASP A 43 0.35 17.49 -9.08
N TYR A 44 0.19 16.68 -8.03
CA TYR A 44 1.31 16.10 -7.27
C TYR A 44 1.40 14.58 -7.33
N GLY A 45 0.36 13.88 -7.80
CA GLY A 45 0.30 12.42 -7.86
C GLY A 45 0.02 11.73 -6.51
N TYR A 46 -0.29 12.48 -5.45
CA TYR A 46 -0.61 11.95 -4.13
C TYR A 46 -1.65 12.80 -3.39
N LEU A 47 -2.27 12.21 -2.37
CA LEU A 47 -3.18 12.88 -1.45
C LEU A 47 -2.58 12.90 -0.05
N ALA A 48 -2.51 14.09 0.55
CA ALA A 48 -2.03 14.29 1.91
C ALA A 48 -2.48 15.66 2.46
N PRO A 49 -2.63 15.82 3.79
CA PRO A 49 -2.47 14.79 4.82
C PRO A 49 -3.76 13.99 5.06
N PHE A 50 -3.63 12.73 5.47
CA PHE A 50 -4.74 11.96 6.04
C PHE A 50 -4.41 11.58 7.48
N ARG A 51 -5.41 11.70 8.36
CA ARG A 51 -5.35 11.11 9.69
C ARG A 51 -6.08 9.77 9.65
N ILE A 52 -5.33 8.72 9.32
CA ILE A 52 -5.85 7.34 9.26
C ILE A 52 -5.78 6.68 10.64
N PHE A 53 -4.70 6.97 11.38
CA PHE A 53 -4.45 6.43 12.71
C PHE A 53 -4.55 7.54 13.77
N SER A 54 -5.01 7.16 14.95
CA SER A 54 -4.84 7.92 16.17
C SER A 54 -3.37 7.95 16.60
N ALA A 55 -3.02 8.87 17.50
CA ALA A 55 -1.66 8.95 18.04
C ALA A 55 -1.25 7.64 18.75
N GLU A 56 -2.17 7.01 19.46
CA GLU A 56 -1.93 5.74 20.15
C GLU A 56 -1.66 4.59 19.16
N GLU A 57 -2.47 4.47 18.09
CA GLU A 57 -2.26 3.47 17.05
C GLU A 57 -0.92 3.64 16.35
N VAL A 58 -0.51 4.89 16.06
CA VAL A 58 0.81 5.17 15.50
C VAL A 58 1.92 4.68 16.43
N LEU A 59 1.83 4.96 17.73
CA LEU A 59 2.83 4.51 18.70
C LEU A 59 2.90 2.97 18.77
N ASN A 60 1.76 2.30 18.73
CA ASN A 60 1.70 0.83 18.76
C ASN A 60 2.31 0.21 17.50
N ILE A 61 2.04 0.78 16.31
CA ILE A 61 2.63 0.33 15.04
C ILE A 61 4.15 0.52 15.07
N LEU A 62 4.62 1.68 15.53
CA LEU A 62 6.06 1.98 15.63
C LEU A 62 6.76 0.99 16.58
N ALA A 63 6.20 0.75 17.76
CA ALA A 63 6.75 -0.20 18.73
C ALA A 63 6.81 -1.63 18.17
N TYR A 64 5.78 -2.06 17.43
CA TYR A 64 5.80 -3.35 16.74
C TYR A 64 6.90 -3.44 15.68
N CYS A 65 7.08 -2.39 14.88
CA CYS A 65 8.15 -2.34 13.88
C CYS A 65 9.54 -2.37 14.52
N GLU A 66 9.75 -1.67 15.63
CA GLU A 66 11.00 -1.70 16.39
C GLU A 66 11.31 -3.11 16.92
N ASP A 67 10.33 -3.78 17.54
CA ASP A 67 10.47 -5.16 18.00
C ASP A 67 10.76 -6.14 16.84
N LEU A 68 10.13 -5.96 15.67
CA LEU A 68 10.45 -6.74 14.47
C LEU A 68 11.90 -6.52 14.00
N LEU A 69 12.38 -5.27 14.02
CA LEU A 69 13.75 -4.94 13.63
C LEU A 69 14.75 -5.57 14.59
N GLU A 70 14.51 -5.51 15.90
CA GLU A 70 15.37 -6.15 16.90
C GLU A 70 15.41 -7.67 16.73
N ARG A 71 14.26 -8.31 16.46
CA ARG A 71 14.18 -9.75 16.19
C ARG A 71 14.93 -10.13 14.91
N ARG A 72 14.80 -9.32 13.84
CA ARG A 72 15.44 -9.59 12.54
C ARG A 72 16.94 -9.33 12.55
N TRP A 73 17.39 -8.33 13.30
CA TRP A 73 18.81 -8.00 13.49
C TRP A 73 19.58 -9.06 14.30
N ARG A 74 18.88 -10.03 14.89
CA ARG A 74 19.48 -11.12 15.66
C ARG A 74 19.85 -12.38 14.86
N LEU A 75 19.74 -12.34 13.53
CA LEU A 75 20.24 -13.41 12.66
C LEU A 75 21.72 -13.17 12.30
N PRO A 76 22.58 -14.20 12.33
CA PRO A 76 23.99 -14.04 11.97
C PRO A 76 24.10 -13.71 10.47
N GLY A 77 24.55 -12.50 10.14
CA GLY A 77 24.85 -12.10 8.75
C GLY A 77 24.40 -10.71 8.33
N ALA A 78 23.64 -9.97 9.13
CA ALA A 78 23.31 -8.58 8.85
C ALA A 78 24.43 -7.66 9.35
N THR A 79 25.54 -7.57 8.62
CA THR A 79 26.53 -6.50 8.79
C THR A 79 26.08 -5.27 8.00
N MET A 80 25.98 -4.11 8.66
CA MET A 80 25.81 -2.81 7.99
C MET A 80 27.06 -2.55 7.13
N THR A 81 26.87 -2.41 5.82
CA THR A 81 27.77 -1.67 4.93
C THR A 81 27.20 -0.29 4.70
#